data_AF-A0A841E5V6-F1
#
_entry.id   AF-A0A841E5V6-F1
#
_cell.length_a   1.000
_cell.length_b   1.000
_cell.length_c   1.000
_cell.angle_alpha   90.00
_cell.angle_beta   90.00
_cell.angle_gamma   90.00
#
_symmetry.space_group_name_H-M   'P 1'
#
loop_
_entity.id
_entity.type
_entity.pdbx_description
1 polymer ?
#
loop_
_entity_poly.entity_id
_entity_poly.type
_entity_poly.pdbx_seq_one_letter_code
_entity_poly.pdbx_strand_id
1 'polypeptide(L)'
;MTGTGTAPETTPAPSDGPEAPSVRIGLRPIASPAPVGFMALAVATLMLSALQLGWLPASERDHVSLVLIAFAFPLQLLGCIFGFLDRDIVVGTAMGILGGTWLSTAVVSLTSPPGVISIPTLGVLMLAVSVGLLVPAVGAATGKLLAAAVLLGASARFALTAGYELTGTPLWATVSGVAGLVLFVLALYGSLALLVEDISKRTILPVLRRGGSRASMRGNLREQAATIEREAGVREQL
;
A
#
# COMPACT_ATOMS: atom_id res chain seq x y z
N MET A 1 24.14 -69.06 -55.42
CA MET A 1 24.04 -68.64 -54.00
C MET A 1 24.69 -67.26 -53.90
N THR A 2 24.07 -66.18 -54.38
CA THR A 2 23.12 -65.28 -53.68
C THR A 2 23.60 -64.84 -52.29
N GLY A 3 24.07 -63.59 -52.21
CA GLY A 3 24.41 -62.89 -50.99
C GLY A 3 24.51 -61.39 -51.25
N THR A 4 23.39 -60.76 -51.61
CA THR A 4 23.25 -59.30 -51.71
C THR A 4 23.24 -58.70 -50.31
N GLY A 5 24.32 -58.01 -49.92
CA GLY A 5 24.40 -57.26 -48.67
C GLY A 5 23.52 -56.01 -48.72
N THR A 6 22.47 -55.98 -47.91
CA THR A 6 21.63 -54.82 -47.66
C THR A 6 22.38 -53.82 -46.77
N ALA A 7 22.52 -52.58 -47.22
CA ALA A 7 23.01 -51.48 -46.39
C ALA A 7 22.03 -51.21 -45.22
N PRO A 8 22.51 -50.76 -44.05
CA PRO A 8 21.62 -50.37 -42.96
C PRO A 8 20.84 -49.12 -43.37
N GLU A 9 19.52 -49.26 -43.38
CA GLU A 9 18.56 -48.17 -43.56
C GLU A 9 18.71 -47.20 -42.38
N THR A 10 19.33 -46.04 -42.63
CA THR A 10 19.33 -44.93 -41.68
C THR A 10 17.91 -44.42 -41.54
N THR A 11 17.25 -44.79 -40.44
CA THR A 11 15.98 -44.19 -40.02
C THR A 11 16.15 -42.67 -39.97
N PRO A 12 15.38 -41.87 -40.74
CA PRO A 12 15.44 -40.43 -40.60
C PRO A 12 14.99 -40.07 -39.19
N ALA A 13 15.77 -39.21 -38.52
CA ALA A 13 15.40 -38.64 -37.24
C ALA A 13 13.97 -38.05 -37.34
N PRO A 14 13.12 -38.20 -36.31
CA PRO A 14 11.77 -37.64 -36.35
C PRO A 14 11.88 -36.15 -36.64
N SER A 15 11.26 -35.74 -37.75
CA SER A 15 11.16 -34.36 -38.20
C SER A 15 10.66 -33.49 -37.05
N ASP A 16 11.40 -32.41 -36.78
CA ASP A 16 11.04 -31.34 -35.85
C ASP A 16 9.53 -31.03 -35.97
N GLY A 17 8.78 -31.38 -34.92
CA GLY A 17 7.42 -30.89 -34.77
C GLY A 17 7.42 -29.36 -34.75
N PRO A 18 6.31 -28.69 -35.11
CA PRO A 18 6.26 -27.24 -35.17
C PRO A 18 6.82 -26.65 -33.86
N GLU A 19 7.90 -25.87 -33.97
CA GLU A 19 8.53 -25.18 -32.84
C GLU A 19 7.43 -24.47 -32.05
N ALA A 20 7.20 -24.91 -30.82
CA ALA A 20 6.22 -24.27 -29.95
C ALA A 20 6.56 -22.77 -29.89
N PRO A 21 5.57 -21.88 -30.10
CA PRO A 21 5.83 -20.45 -30.22
C PRO A 21 6.64 -19.96 -29.02
N SER A 22 7.84 -19.41 -29.29
CA SER A 22 8.73 -18.93 -28.24
C SER A 22 8.14 -17.69 -27.55
N VAL A 23 7.63 -17.87 -26.33
CA VAL A 23 7.11 -16.76 -25.53
C VAL A 23 8.29 -15.96 -24.97
N ARG A 24 8.45 -14.71 -25.42
CA ARG A 24 9.41 -13.75 -24.86
C ARG A 24 8.73 -12.89 -23.80
N ILE A 25 9.20 -12.98 -22.55
CA ILE A 25 8.68 -12.18 -21.42
C ILE A 25 9.60 -10.97 -21.20
N GLY A 26 9.10 -9.77 -21.50
CA GLY A 26 9.75 -8.51 -21.15
C GLY A 26 9.32 -8.05 -19.77
N LEU A 27 10.25 -7.89 -18.83
CA LEU A 27 9.97 -7.41 -17.47
C LEU A 27 10.33 -5.93 -17.35
N ARG A 28 9.46 -5.15 -16.69
CA ARG A 28 9.76 -3.78 -16.25
C ARG A 28 9.50 -3.69 -14.74
N PRO A 29 10.44 -4.15 -13.90
CA PRO A 29 10.25 -4.17 -12.46
C PRO A 29 10.12 -2.74 -11.92
N ILE A 30 9.15 -2.54 -11.03
CA ILE A 30 8.91 -1.28 -10.30
C ILE A 30 9.12 -1.58 -8.82
N ALA A 31 9.83 -0.70 -8.12
CA ALA A 31 10.02 -0.83 -6.69
C ALA A 31 8.70 -0.60 -5.95
N SER A 32 8.47 -1.34 -4.86
CA SER A 32 7.25 -1.16 -4.07
C SER A 32 7.22 0.25 -3.46
N PRO A 33 6.12 1.01 -3.61
CA PRO A 33 6.01 2.34 -3.03
C PRO A 33 5.46 2.34 -1.60
N ALA A 34 5.16 1.17 -1.04
CA ALA A 34 4.64 1.06 0.32
C ALA A 34 5.52 1.74 1.39
N PRO A 35 6.87 1.65 1.36
CA PRO A 35 7.71 2.31 2.35
C PRO A 35 7.53 3.83 2.38
N VAL A 36 7.49 4.49 1.22
CA VAL A 36 7.31 5.95 1.16
C VAL A 36 5.91 6.36 1.59
N GLY A 37 4.89 5.59 1.20
CA GLY A 37 3.50 5.83 1.61
C GLY A 37 3.28 5.70 3.12
N PHE A 38 3.91 4.71 3.76
CA PHE A 38 3.88 4.55 5.22
C PHE A 38 4.69 5.61 5.96
N MET A 39 5.81 6.06 5.40
CA MET A 39 6.55 7.19 5.99
C MET A 39 5.72 8.47 5.97
N ALA A 40 5.05 8.75 4.85
CA ALA A 40 4.14 9.88 4.73
C ALA A 40 2.97 9.80 5.72
N LEU A 41 2.39 8.60 5.90
CA LEU A 41 1.37 8.34 6.93
C LEU A 41 1.91 8.64 8.33
N ALA A 42 3.11 8.16 8.65
CA ALA A 42 3.76 8.35 9.94
C ALA A 42 3.95 9.85 10.26
N VAL A 43 4.50 10.62 9.32
CA VAL A 43 4.70 12.06 9.51
C VAL A 43 3.36 12.78 9.66
N ALA A 44 2.39 12.53 8.76
CA ALA A 44 1.08 13.17 8.82
C ALA A 44 0.35 12.93 10.15
N THR A 45 0.34 11.66 10.60
CA THR A 45 -0.31 11.30 11.85
C THR A 45 0.40 11.91 13.05
N LEU A 46 1.73 11.97 13.06
CA LEU A 46 2.49 12.63 14.12
C LEU A 46 2.15 14.12 14.21
N MET A 47 2.14 14.83 13.07
CA MET A 47 1.85 16.27 13.04
C MET A 47 0.46 16.59 13.59
N LEU A 48 -0.57 15.84 13.18
CA LEU A 48 -1.92 16.01 13.71
C LEU A 48 -2.02 15.61 15.19
N SER A 49 -1.32 14.55 15.60
CA SER A 49 -1.31 14.13 17.01
C SER A 49 -0.64 15.17 17.90
N ALA A 50 0.41 15.83 17.42
CA ALA A 50 1.08 16.91 18.13
C ALA A 50 0.14 18.10 18.42
N LEU A 51 -0.75 18.45 17.48
CA LEU A 51 -1.81 19.43 17.72
C LEU A 51 -2.86 18.91 18.71
N GLN A 52 -3.37 17.69 18.51
CA GLN A 52 -4.43 17.10 19.34
C GLN A 52 -4.02 16.91 20.81
N LEU A 53 -2.73 16.63 21.04
CA LEU A 53 -2.14 16.45 22.37
C LEU A 53 -1.58 17.76 22.96
N GLY A 54 -1.67 18.88 22.22
CA GLY A 54 -1.19 20.18 22.67
C GLY A 54 0.33 20.32 22.74
N TRP A 55 1.09 19.46 22.06
CA TRP A 55 2.55 19.62 21.91
C TRP A 55 2.87 20.81 21.01
N LEU A 56 2.02 21.04 20.01
CA LEU A 56 2.00 22.26 19.21
C LEU A 56 0.80 23.11 19.63
N PRO A 57 0.96 24.44 19.78
CA PRO A 57 -0.17 25.32 20.08
C PRO A 57 -1.14 25.38 18.89
N ALA A 58 -2.40 25.71 19.14
CA ALA A 58 -3.44 25.79 18.11
C ALA A 58 -3.11 26.80 16.98
N SER A 59 -2.24 27.78 17.24
CA SER A 59 -1.72 28.71 16.22
C SER A 59 -0.89 28.03 15.14
N GLU A 60 -0.36 26.83 15.37
CA GLU A 60 0.41 26.05 14.38
C GLU A 60 -0.46 25.24 13.43
N ARG A 61 -1.79 25.28 13.58
CA ARG A 61 -2.74 24.53 12.74
C ARG A 61 -2.50 24.72 11.24
N ASP A 62 -2.24 25.96 10.83
CA ASP A 62 -2.06 26.29 9.42
C ASP A 62 -0.73 25.75 8.89
N HIS A 63 0.36 25.85 9.66
CA HIS A 63 1.64 25.24 9.31
C HIS A 63 1.54 23.72 9.21
N VAL A 64 0.84 23.06 10.14
CA VAL A 64 0.58 21.62 10.05
C VAL A 64 -0.21 21.28 8.79
N SER A 65 -1.23 22.07 8.45
CA SER A 65 -2.03 21.87 7.23
C SER A 65 -1.16 22.03 5.98
N LEU A 66 -0.26 23.00 5.94
CA LEU A 66 0.71 23.16 4.85
C LEU A 66 1.66 21.96 4.75
N VAL A 67 2.12 21.39 5.87
CA VAL A 67 2.93 20.16 5.86
C VAL A 67 2.13 18.98 5.28
N LEU A 68 0.85 18.83 5.63
CA LEU A 68 0.00 17.78 5.05
C LEU A 68 -0.13 17.92 3.52
N ILE A 69 -0.28 19.14 3.02
CA ILE A 69 -0.37 19.44 1.58
C ILE A 69 0.97 19.19 0.88
N ALA A 70 2.07 19.70 1.43
CA ALA A 70 3.37 19.72 0.75
C ALA A 70 4.17 18.41 0.91
N PHE A 71 3.85 17.61 1.93
CA PHE A 71 4.60 16.39 2.24
C PHE A 71 3.73 15.14 2.13
N ALA A 72 2.69 15.02 2.96
CA ALA A 72 1.96 13.77 3.09
C ALA A 72 1.15 13.42 1.83
N PHE A 73 0.41 14.41 1.32
CA PHE A 73 -0.40 14.26 0.10
C PHE A 73 0.44 13.82 -1.12
N PRO A 74 1.49 14.54 -1.55
CA PRO A 74 2.21 14.19 -2.77
C PRO A 74 2.91 12.83 -2.65
N LEU A 75 3.49 12.51 -1.49
CA LEU A 75 4.14 11.21 -1.29
C LEU A 75 3.16 10.05 -1.36
N GLN A 76 1.95 10.20 -0.81
CA GLN A 76 0.92 9.17 -0.93
C GLN A 76 0.22 9.17 -2.29
N LEU A 77 0.14 10.30 -2.97
CA LEU A 77 -0.31 10.33 -4.37
C LEU A 77 0.66 9.55 -5.27
N LEU A 78 1.96 9.76 -5.10
CA LEU A 78 2.97 8.94 -5.78
C LEU A 78 2.84 7.47 -5.37
N GLY A 79 2.62 7.19 -4.07
CA GLY A 79 2.36 5.84 -3.60
C GLY A 79 1.15 5.17 -4.23
N CYS A 80 0.09 5.93 -4.48
CA CYS A 80 -1.12 5.51 -5.17
C CYS A 80 -0.80 5.14 -6.62
N ILE A 81 -0.17 6.04 -7.36
CA ILE A 81 0.19 5.85 -8.78
C ILE A 81 1.09 4.63 -8.94
N PHE A 82 2.21 4.57 -8.20
CA PHE A 82 3.13 3.46 -8.32
C PHE A 82 2.56 2.15 -7.79
N GLY A 83 1.63 2.20 -6.82
CA GLY A 83 0.94 1.01 -6.30
C GLY A 83 -0.02 0.39 -7.33
N PHE A 84 -0.61 1.19 -8.22
CA PHE A 84 -1.34 0.64 -9.34
C PHE A 84 -0.41 0.16 -10.46
N LEU A 85 0.70 0.85 -10.70
CA LEU A 85 1.68 0.47 -11.73
C LEU A 85 2.44 -0.82 -11.38
N ASP A 86 2.73 -1.08 -10.10
CA ASP A 86 3.38 -2.31 -9.62
C ASP A 86 2.38 -3.45 -9.35
N ARG A 87 1.10 -3.24 -9.69
CA ARG A 87 -0.03 -4.16 -9.49
C ARG A 87 -0.35 -4.48 -8.02
N ASP A 88 0.08 -3.65 -7.08
CA ASP A 88 -0.33 -3.70 -5.69
C ASP A 88 -1.60 -2.87 -5.44
N ILE A 89 -2.77 -3.41 -5.81
CA ILE A 89 -4.06 -2.74 -5.64
C ILE A 89 -4.32 -2.32 -4.18
N VAL A 90 -3.82 -3.08 -3.20
CA VAL A 90 -3.96 -2.77 -1.77
C VAL A 90 -3.24 -1.47 -1.44
N VAL A 91 -1.98 -1.33 -1.89
CA VAL A 91 -1.19 -0.11 -1.67
C VAL A 91 -1.76 1.05 -2.49
N GLY A 92 -2.05 0.83 -3.77
CA GLY A 92 -2.63 1.85 -4.66
C GLY A 92 -3.88 2.48 -4.06
N THR A 93 -4.87 1.66 -3.70
CA THR A 93 -6.13 2.13 -3.10
C THR A 93 -5.91 2.80 -1.74
N ALA A 94 -5.13 2.19 -0.84
CA ALA A 94 -4.90 2.77 0.47
C ALA A 94 -4.23 4.15 0.40
N MET A 95 -3.18 4.29 -0.42
CA MET A 95 -2.45 5.54 -0.56
C MET A 95 -3.29 6.63 -1.23
N GLY A 96 -4.14 6.27 -2.20
CA GLY A 96 -5.09 7.20 -2.80
C GLY A 96 -6.09 7.76 -1.78
N ILE A 97 -6.68 6.89 -0.95
CA ILE A 97 -7.60 7.29 0.11
C ILE A 97 -6.89 8.20 1.13
N LEU A 98 -5.72 7.78 1.63
CA LEU A 98 -4.97 8.56 2.63
C LEU A 98 -4.49 9.90 2.08
N GLY A 99 -3.94 9.93 0.87
CA GLY A 99 -3.47 11.15 0.21
C GLY A 99 -4.61 12.16 0.02
N GLY A 100 -5.75 11.71 -0.52
CA GLY A 100 -6.95 12.54 -0.63
C GLY A 100 -7.43 13.07 0.72
N THR A 101 -7.39 12.22 1.76
CA THR A 101 -7.77 12.61 3.12
C THR A 101 -6.91 13.74 3.67
N TRP A 102 -5.58 13.67 3.49
CA TRP A 102 -4.68 14.74 3.95
C TRP A 102 -4.94 16.05 3.24
N LEU A 103 -5.08 16.01 1.92
CA LEU A 103 -5.36 17.21 1.13
C LEU A 103 -6.69 17.84 1.55
N SER A 104 -7.77 17.06 1.63
CA SER A 104 -9.08 17.55 2.04
C SER A 104 -9.07 18.11 3.47
N THR A 105 -8.45 17.40 4.42
CA THR A 105 -8.33 17.84 5.81
C THR A 105 -7.61 19.18 5.92
N ALA A 106 -6.49 19.31 5.21
CA ALA A 106 -5.66 20.51 5.24
C ALA A 106 -6.35 21.70 4.57
N VAL A 107 -6.94 21.51 3.39
CA VAL A 107 -7.65 22.59 2.67
C VAL A 107 -8.82 23.09 3.51
N VAL A 108 -9.68 22.19 4.01
CA VAL A 108 -10.81 22.59 4.87
C VAL A 108 -10.31 23.30 6.11
N SER A 109 -9.20 22.84 6.71
CA SER A 109 -8.63 23.46 7.90
C SER A 109 -8.15 24.89 7.65
N LEU A 110 -7.41 25.12 6.57
CA LEU A 110 -6.91 26.44 6.16
C LEU A 110 -8.03 27.41 5.78
N THR A 111 -9.13 26.90 5.23
CA THR A 111 -10.29 27.74 4.85
C THR A 111 -11.28 27.98 5.99
N SER A 112 -11.07 27.35 7.14
CA SER A 112 -11.94 27.52 8.32
C SER A 112 -11.46 28.67 9.18
N PRO A 113 -12.36 29.44 9.82
CA PRO A 113 -11.97 30.50 10.74
C PRO A 113 -11.04 30.00 11.87
N PRO A 114 -10.11 30.85 12.35
CA PRO A 114 -9.30 30.54 13.52
C PRO A 114 -10.19 30.29 14.76
N GLY A 115 -9.75 29.40 15.65
CA GLY A 115 -10.46 29.10 16.90
C GLY A 115 -11.65 28.15 16.78
N VAL A 116 -11.97 27.66 15.57
CA VAL A 116 -12.96 26.59 15.40
C VAL A 116 -12.45 25.29 16.02
N ILE A 117 -13.19 24.76 16.98
CA ILE A 117 -12.83 23.55 17.72
C ILE A 117 -13.15 22.28 16.90
N SER A 118 -14.27 22.26 16.19
CA SER A 118 -14.78 21.10 15.46
C SER A 118 -15.43 21.48 14.14
N ILE A 119 -15.23 20.66 13.10
CA ILE A 119 -15.74 20.86 11.74
C ILE A 119 -16.51 19.60 11.32
N PRO A 120 -17.85 19.60 11.42
CA PRO A 120 -18.67 18.41 11.14
C PRO A 120 -18.43 17.77 9.77
N THR A 121 -18.13 18.57 8.74
CA THR A 121 -17.77 18.09 7.40
C THR A 121 -16.53 17.20 7.42
N LEU A 122 -15.50 17.58 8.20
CA LEU A 122 -14.33 16.71 8.40
C LEU A 122 -14.70 15.47 9.19
N GLY A 123 -15.60 15.58 10.17
CA GLY A 123 -16.11 14.43 10.92
C GLY A 123 -16.74 13.36 10.02
N VAL A 124 -17.63 13.78 9.10
CA VAL A 124 -18.24 12.86 8.13
C VAL A 124 -17.20 12.27 7.16
N LEU A 125 -16.27 13.09 6.68
CA LEU A 125 -15.16 12.63 5.82
C LEU A 125 -14.31 11.57 6.55
N MET A 126 -13.89 11.83 7.79
CA MET A 126 -13.06 10.92 8.57
C MET A 126 -13.76 9.59 8.84
N LEU A 127 -15.08 9.61 9.06
CA LEU A 127 -15.87 8.37 9.19
C LEU A 127 -15.93 7.59 7.88
N ALA A 128 -16.16 8.26 6.75
CA ALA A 128 -16.15 7.64 5.43
C ALA A 128 -14.77 7.04 5.10
N VAL A 129 -13.70 7.75 5.40
CA VAL A 129 -12.31 7.29 5.24
C VAL A 129 -12.02 6.09 6.13
N SER A 130 -12.47 6.12 7.40
CA SER A 130 -12.34 4.99 8.32
C SER A 130 -12.92 3.71 7.72
N VAL A 131 -14.13 3.78 7.19
CA VAL A 131 -14.79 2.63 6.52
C VAL A 131 -14.06 2.27 5.22
N GLY A 132 -13.70 3.27 4.41
CA GLY A 132 -13.01 3.08 3.13
C GLY A 132 -11.67 2.33 3.28
N LEU A 133 -10.92 2.60 4.35
CA LEU A 133 -9.65 1.93 4.64
C LEU A 133 -9.81 0.46 5.05
N LEU A 134 -11.00 0.03 5.49
CA LEU A 134 -11.25 -1.39 5.76
C LEU A 134 -11.18 -2.23 4.46
N VAL A 135 -11.51 -1.65 3.31
CA VAL A 135 -11.47 -2.33 2.01
C VAL A 135 -10.04 -2.81 1.67
N PRO A 136 -9.02 -1.94 1.57
CA PRO A 136 -7.65 -2.40 1.35
C PRO A 136 -7.09 -3.15 2.57
N ALA A 137 -7.58 -2.92 3.80
CA ALA A 137 -7.14 -3.69 4.97
C ALA A 137 -7.53 -5.17 4.87
N VAL A 138 -8.76 -5.48 4.42
CA VAL A 138 -9.20 -6.85 4.16
C VAL A 138 -8.35 -7.49 3.07
N GLY A 139 -8.08 -6.77 1.98
CA GLY A 139 -7.17 -7.24 0.93
C GLY A 139 -5.77 -7.55 1.48
N ALA A 140 -5.22 -6.67 2.32
CA ALA A 140 -3.91 -6.86 2.94
C ALA A 140 -3.88 -8.07 3.90
N ALA A 141 -4.98 -8.36 4.61
CA ALA A 141 -5.04 -9.43 5.62
C ALA A 141 -4.81 -10.83 5.03
N THR A 142 -4.96 -11.00 3.71
CA THR A 142 -4.74 -12.27 3.01
C THR A 142 -3.27 -12.71 2.97
N GLY A 143 -2.31 -11.78 3.08
CA GLY A 143 -0.89 -12.10 2.94
C GLY A 143 0.11 -11.04 3.41
N LYS A 144 -0.34 -9.80 3.66
CA LYS A 144 0.46 -8.63 4.05
C LYS A 144 0.03 -8.12 5.43
N LEU A 145 0.21 -8.94 6.47
CA LEU A 145 -0.33 -8.63 7.80
C LEU A 145 0.15 -7.33 8.41
N LEU A 146 1.40 -6.92 8.16
CA LEU A 146 1.91 -5.63 8.62
C LEU A 146 1.15 -4.47 7.96
N ALA A 147 0.92 -4.54 6.65
CA ALA A 147 0.11 -3.55 5.94
C ALA A 147 -1.33 -3.56 6.46
N ALA A 148 -1.91 -4.74 6.70
CA ALA A 148 -3.25 -4.86 7.29
C ALA A 148 -3.33 -4.17 8.66
N ALA A 149 -2.34 -4.39 9.53
CA ALA A 149 -2.28 -3.75 10.84
C ALA A 149 -2.17 -2.22 10.73
N VAL A 150 -1.33 -1.71 9.83
CA VAL A 150 -1.22 -0.26 9.56
C VAL A 150 -2.56 0.32 9.11
N LEU A 151 -3.24 -0.34 8.18
CA LEU A 151 -4.53 0.13 7.63
C LEU A 151 -5.67 0.05 8.64
N LEU A 152 -5.71 -0.98 9.48
CA LEU A 152 -6.65 -1.08 10.60
C LEU A 152 -6.38 -0.01 11.66
N GLY A 153 -5.11 0.24 11.98
CA GLY A 153 -4.71 1.32 12.88
C GLY A 153 -5.09 2.70 12.34
N ALA A 154 -4.91 2.92 11.03
CA ALA A 154 -5.36 4.13 10.36
C ALA A 154 -6.88 4.29 10.40
N SER A 155 -7.63 3.24 10.06
CA SER A 155 -9.10 3.21 10.15
C SER A 155 -9.57 3.58 11.55
N ALA A 156 -9.04 2.93 12.58
CA ALA A 156 -9.38 3.22 13.97
C ALA A 156 -9.06 4.67 14.35
N ARG A 157 -7.88 5.19 13.97
CA ARG A 157 -7.53 6.59 14.20
C ARG A 157 -8.54 7.54 13.57
N PHE A 158 -8.90 7.33 12.30
CA PHE A 158 -9.84 8.21 11.61
C PHE A 158 -11.24 8.15 12.23
N ALA A 159 -11.70 6.99 12.70
CA ALA A 159 -12.95 6.90 13.47
C ALA A 159 -12.90 7.75 14.76
N LEU A 160 -11.79 7.73 15.49
CA LEU A 160 -11.61 8.54 16.70
C LEU A 160 -11.56 10.04 16.38
N THR A 161 -10.88 10.42 15.30
CA THR A 161 -10.88 11.82 14.82
C THR A 161 -12.29 12.25 14.38
N ALA A 162 -13.06 11.37 13.74
CA ALA A 162 -14.45 11.66 13.41
C ALA A 162 -15.28 11.95 14.67
N GLY A 163 -15.09 11.17 15.75
CA GLY A 163 -15.71 11.43 17.04
C GLY A 163 -15.37 12.82 17.58
N TYR A 164 -14.12 13.26 17.45
CA TYR A 164 -13.71 14.62 17.83
C TYR A 164 -14.40 15.69 16.97
N GLU A 165 -14.33 15.58 15.64
CA GLU A 165 -14.87 16.59 14.73
C GLU A 165 -16.41 16.69 14.75
N LEU A 166 -17.10 15.62 15.16
CA LEU A 166 -18.57 15.60 15.28
C LEU A 166 -19.08 16.08 16.64
N THR A 167 -18.27 15.98 17.70
CA THR A 167 -18.72 16.27 19.08
C THR A 167 -18.01 17.44 19.74
N GLY A 168 -16.83 17.83 19.26
CA GLY A 168 -15.98 18.85 19.87
C GLY A 168 -15.45 18.49 21.27
N THR A 169 -15.60 17.24 21.74
CA THR A 169 -15.23 16.88 23.12
C THR A 169 -13.70 16.72 23.26
N PRO A 170 -13.05 17.33 24.28
CA PRO A 170 -11.60 17.23 24.48
C PRO A 170 -11.07 15.80 24.69
N LEU A 171 -11.91 14.92 25.24
CA LEU A 171 -11.57 13.49 25.41
C LEU A 171 -11.28 12.82 24.05
N TRP A 172 -12.11 13.10 23.04
CA TRP A 172 -11.90 12.54 21.70
C TRP A 172 -10.62 13.06 21.05
N ALA A 173 -10.25 14.33 21.28
CA ALA A 173 -8.97 14.87 20.83
C ALA A 173 -7.79 14.07 21.43
N THR A 174 -7.83 13.84 22.74
CA THR A 174 -6.77 13.12 23.46
C THR A 174 -6.65 11.67 22.97
N VAL A 175 -7.77 10.95 22.91
CA VAL A 175 -7.78 9.53 22.49
C VAL A 175 -7.38 9.39 21.02
N SER A 176 -7.84 10.29 20.14
CA SER A 176 -7.42 10.33 18.74
C SER A 176 -5.92 10.61 18.61
N GLY A 177 -5.40 11.58 19.37
CA GLY A 177 -3.97 11.91 19.40
C GLY A 177 -3.10 10.74 19.84
N VAL A 178 -3.48 10.04 20.91
CA VAL A 178 -2.76 8.84 21.38
C VAL A 178 -2.82 7.72 20.33
N ALA A 179 -3.99 7.45 19.74
CA ALA A 179 -4.11 6.48 18.65
C ALA A 179 -3.25 6.86 17.44
N GLY A 180 -3.08 8.16 17.20
CA GLY A 180 -2.17 8.68 16.19
C GLY A 180 -0.70 8.43 16.44
N LEU A 181 -0.25 8.51 17.70
CA LEU A 181 1.10 8.13 18.08
C LEU A 181 1.34 6.63 17.92
N VAL A 182 0.36 5.79 18.28
CA VAL A 182 0.44 4.34 18.04
C VAL A 182 0.55 4.06 16.54
N LEU A 183 -0.27 4.71 15.73
CA LEU A 183 -0.20 4.60 14.27
C LEU A 183 1.12 5.13 13.71
N PHE A 184 1.66 6.22 14.25
CA PHE A 184 2.97 6.76 13.87
C PHE A 184 4.05 5.69 14.02
N VAL A 185 4.15 5.07 15.20
CA VAL A 185 5.16 4.04 15.47
C VAL A 185 4.96 2.84 14.54
N LEU A 186 3.72 2.41 14.34
CA LEU A 186 3.41 1.26 13.49
C LEU A 186 3.74 1.52 12.01
N ALA A 187 3.40 2.71 11.49
CA ALA A 187 3.68 3.10 10.11
C ALA A 187 5.18 3.34 9.89
N LEU A 188 5.88 3.93 10.86
CA LEU A 188 7.33 4.11 10.81
C LEU A 188 8.05 2.75 10.79
N TYR A 189 7.65 1.83 11.68
CA TYR A 189 8.14 0.45 11.66
C TYR A 189 7.83 -0.23 10.32
N GLY A 190 6.60 -0.08 9.81
CA GLY A 190 6.17 -0.58 8.50
C GLY A 190 7.07 -0.12 7.37
N SER A 191 7.33 1.18 7.32
CA SER A 191 8.21 1.79 6.33
C SER A 191 9.63 1.23 6.41
N LEU A 192 10.22 1.23 7.61
CA LEU A 192 11.58 0.75 7.84
C LEU A 192 11.73 -0.74 7.51
N ALA A 193 10.81 -1.58 7.99
CA ALA A 193 10.86 -3.03 7.78
C ALA A 193 10.79 -3.40 6.31
N LEU A 194 9.90 -2.75 5.55
CA LEU A 194 9.75 -2.98 4.12
C LEU A 194 10.96 -2.46 3.33
N LEU A 195 11.51 -1.30 3.69
CA LEU A 195 12.69 -0.74 3.02
C LEU A 195 13.93 -1.62 3.26
N VAL A 196 14.15 -2.07 4.50
CA VAL A 196 15.26 -2.96 4.85
C VAL A 196 15.12 -4.32 4.17
N GLU A 197 13.90 -4.89 4.12
CA GLU A 197 13.63 -6.14 3.40
C GLU A 197 13.96 -6.01 1.92
N ASP A 198 13.57 -4.91 1.27
CA ASP A 198 13.86 -4.69 -0.15
C ASP A 198 15.35 -4.51 -0.41
N ILE A 199 16.07 -3.73 0.41
CA ILE A 199 17.53 -3.56 0.25
C ILE A 199 18.27 -4.88 0.50
N SER A 200 17.86 -5.62 1.54
CA SER A 200 18.56 -6.84 1.98
C SER A 200 18.20 -8.09 1.19
N LYS A 201 17.16 -8.01 0.34
CA LYS A 201 16.56 -9.11 -0.44
C LYS A 201 16.16 -10.32 0.42
N ARG A 202 15.93 -10.09 1.71
CA ARG A 202 15.48 -11.07 2.70
C ARG A 202 14.79 -10.36 3.86
N THR A 203 13.85 -11.04 4.51
CA THR A 203 13.17 -10.52 5.70
C THR A 203 14.14 -10.46 6.88
N ILE A 204 14.54 -9.24 7.28
CA ILE A 204 15.33 -8.99 8.51
C ILE A 204 14.40 -8.62 9.67
N LEU A 205 13.47 -7.70 9.43
CA LEU A 205 12.46 -7.29 10.40
C LEU A 205 11.15 -8.03 10.14
N PRO A 206 10.41 -8.47 11.17
CA PRO A 206 9.15 -9.20 10.98
C PRO A 206 8.09 -8.38 10.23
N VAL A 207 7.82 -8.75 8.97
CA VAL A 207 6.71 -8.21 8.15
C VAL A 207 5.47 -9.12 8.10
N LEU A 208 5.56 -10.30 8.73
CA LEU A 208 4.47 -11.25 8.94
C LEU A 208 3.74 -11.70 7.65
N ARG A 209 4.48 -11.95 6.56
CA ARG A 209 3.90 -12.47 5.29
C ARG A 209 3.28 -13.85 5.48
N ARG A 210 2.10 -14.07 4.89
CA ARG A 210 1.37 -15.36 4.86
C ARG A 210 0.99 -15.78 3.45
N GLY A 211 0.72 -17.07 3.25
CA GLY A 211 0.17 -17.63 2.01
C GLY A 211 0.99 -17.32 0.76
N GLY A 212 0.30 -16.90 -0.31
CA GLY A 212 0.90 -16.57 -1.61
C GLY A 212 2.01 -15.53 -1.53
N SER A 213 1.93 -14.56 -0.61
CA SER A 213 3.00 -13.55 -0.41
C SER A 213 4.30 -14.13 0.14
N ARG A 214 4.27 -15.27 0.85
CA ARG A 214 5.47 -16.01 1.26
C ARG A 214 5.99 -16.90 0.13
N ALA A 215 5.10 -17.46 -0.68
CA ALA A 215 5.44 -18.26 -1.85
C ALA A 215 6.12 -17.41 -2.94
N SER A 216 5.66 -16.19 -3.22
CA SER A 216 6.29 -15.29 -4.20
C SER A 216 7.75 -14.96 -3.88
N MET A 217 8.15 -14.97 -2.60
CA MET A 217 9.53 -14.72 -2.17
C MET A 217 10.44 -15.97 -2.22
N ARG A 218 9.87 -17.17 -2.36
CA ARG A 218 10.61 -18.45 -2.24
C ARG A 218 10.38 -19.44 -3.39
N GLY A 219 9.36 -19.20 -4.22
CA GLY A 219 8.90 -20.12 -5.26
C GLY A 219 9.75 -20.07 -6.53
N ASN A 220 9.53 -21.05 -7.42
CA ASN A 220 10.21 -21.13 -8.70
C ASN A 220 9.51 -20.27 -9.78
N LEU A 221 10.25 -19.89 -10.84
CA LEU A 221 9.73 -19.05 -11.93
C LEU A 221 8.56 -19.69 -12.69
N ARG A 222 8.50 -21.03 -12.75
CA ARG A 222 7.44 -21.77 -13.46
C ARG A 222 6.09 -21.66 -12.74
N GLU A 223 6.08 -21.69 -11.41
CA GLU A 223 4.90 -21.48 -10.57
C GLU A 223 4.40 -20.05 -10.65
N GLN A 224 5.32 -19.07 -10.69
CA GLN A 224 4.96 -17.67 -10.88
C GLN A 224 4.35 -17.43 -12.26
N ALA A 225 4.92 -18.02 -13.32
CA ALA A 225 4.41 -17.90 -14.68
C ALA A 225 3.00 -18.49 -14.86
N ALA A 226 2.70 -19.63 -14.22
CA ALA A 226 1.37 -20.27 -14.28
C ALA A 226 0.24 -19.44 -13.65
N THR A 227 0.58 -18.39 -12.90
CA THR A 227 -0.40 -17.48 -12.29
C THR A 227 -0.68 -16.26 -13.17
N ILE A 228 0.24 -15.91 -14.08
CA ILE A 228 0.16 -14.72 -14.95
C ILE A 228 -1.03 -14.82 -15.92
N GLU A 229 -1.37 -16.02 -16.39
CA GLU A 229 -2.52 -16.26 -17.27
C GLU A 229 -3.86 -15.81 -16.65
N ARG A 230 -3.93 -15.70 -15.33
CA ARG A 230 -5.12 -15.26 -14.58
C ARG A 230 -5.06 -13.80 -14.14
N GLU A 231 -4.02 -13.05 -14.50
CA GLU A 231 -3.90 -11.64 -14.15
C GLU A 231 -4.80 -10.74 -15.03
N ALA A 232 -5.41 -9.75 -14.40
CA ALA A 232 -6.23 -8.76 -15.09
C ALA A 232 -5.40 -8.02 -16.17
N GLY A 233 -5.86 -8.08 -17.41
CA GLY A 233 -5.19 -7.47 -18.57
C GLY A 233 -4.44 -8.46 -19.46
N VAL A 234 -4.25 -9.71 -19.02
CA VAL A 234 -3.84 -10.82 -19.90
C VAL A 234 -5.11 -11.41 -20.49
N ARG A 235 -5.39 -11.11 -21.76
CA ARG A 235 -6.49 -11.74 -22.50
C ARG A 235 -5.90 -12.75 -23.47
N GLU A 236 -6.46 -13.96 -23.52
CA GLU A 236 -6.32 -14.79 -24.72
C GLU A 236 -6.82 -13.94 -25.89
N GLN A 237 -5.96 -13.72 -26.89
CA GLN A 237 -6.41 -13.12 -28.13
C GLN A 237 -7.48 -14.07 -28.70
N LEU A 238 -8.70 -13.55 -28.85
CA LEU A 238 -9.79 -14.22 -29.57
C LEU A 238 -9.39 -14.44 -31.03
#